data_AF-A0A2D6KU20-F1
#
_entry.id   AF-A0A2D6KU20-F1
#
_cell.length_a   1.000
_cell.length_b   1.000
_cell.length_c   1.000
_cell.angle_alpha   90.00
_cell.angle_beta   90.00
_cell.angle_gamma   90.00
#
_symmetry.space_group_name_H-M   'P 1'
#
loop_
_entity.id
_entity.type
_entity.pdbx_description
1 polymer ?
#
loop_
_entity_poly.entity_id
_entity_poly.type
_entity_poly.pdbx_seq_one_letter_code
_entity_poly.pdbx_strand_id
1 'polypeptide(L)'
;MDKKGSFKPVIIVMLASLGIVWLWDKIAWIKDTAHLILDPSVGVVLDWNITYGMLIIVFCIAVVMTLVQKYTTDQEELKRIKKEQKELQEEMKKVKEHPEKLMELQKKQLEFIPLTFKLTSRPIVYTGIPLILFFRWFHDYFSAFPDFKFFGFLGWLWFYLIFTILFSTILRKWFKVH
;
A
#
# COMPACT_ATOMS: atom_id res chain seq x y z
N MET A 1 -0.91 -4.65 23.84
CA MET A 1 -0.75 -5.63 22.74
C MET A 1 0.73 -5.74 22.43
N ASP A 2 1.29 -6.93 22.63
CA ASP A 2 2.71 -7.20 22.48
C ASP A 2 3.16 -6.83 21.05
N LYS A 3 4.05 -5.84 20.91
CA LYS A 3 4.51 -5.28 19.62
C LYS A 3 5.44 -6.27 18.86
N LYS A 4 5.45 -7.55 19.21
CA LYS A 4 6.18 -8.61 18.51
C LYS A 4 5.35 -9.17 17.35
N GLY A 5 5.22 -8.39 16.29
CA GLY A 5 4.57 -8.85 15.04
C GLY A 5 5.19 -10.14 14.47
N SER A 6 4.35 -11.09 14.11
CA SER A 6 4.72 -12.33 13.40
C SER A 6 4.61 -12.11 11.88
N PHE A 7 5.34 -12.90 11.07
CA PHE A 7 5.16 -12.91 9.61
C PHE A 7 3.86 -13.60 9.18
N LYS A 8 3.29 -14.44 10.05
CA LYS A 8 2.09 -15.24 9.76
C LYS A 8 0.88 -14.40 9.30
N PRO A 9 0.49 -13.30 9.95
CA PRO A 9 -0.67 -12.50 9.54
C PRO A 9 -0.52 -11.93 8.12
N VAL A 10 0.68 -11.52 7.72
CA VAL A 10 0.95 -10.99 6.39
C VAL A 10 0.72 -12.06 5.32
N ILE A 11 1.25 -13.26 5.55
CA ILE A 11 1.08 -14.39 4.62
C ILE A 11 -0.40 -14.79 4.54
N ILE A 12 -1.11 -14.84 5.67
CA ILE A 12 -2.55 -15.14 5.70
C ILE A 12 -3.33 -14.12 4.89
N VAL A 13 -3.09 -12.82 5.10
CA VAL A 13 -3.76 -11.75 4.36
C VAL A 13 -3.44 -11.82 2.87
N MET A 14 -2.20 -12.13 2.50
CA MET A 14 -1.80 -12.28 1.10
C MET A 14 -2.52 -13.47 0.43
N LEU A 15 -2.52 -14.64 1.07
CA LEU A 15 -3.23 -15.83 0.57
C LEU A 15 -4.74 -15.60 0.51
N ALA A 16 -5.33 -14.96 1.52
CA ALA A 16 -6.74 -14.58 1.52
C ALA A 16 -7.05 -13.61 0.38
N SER A 17 -6.20 -12.62 0.14
CA SER A 17 -6.36 -11.66 -0.97
C SER A 17 -6.29 -12.35 -2.33
N LEU A 18 -5.34 -13.26 -2.54
CA LEU A 18 -5.25 -14.06 -3.76
C LEU A 18 -6.48 -14.97 -3.94
N GLY A 19 -6.94 -15.58 -2.84
CA GLY A 19 -8.16 -16.38 -2.81
C GLY A 19 -9.38 -15.57 -3.22
N ILE A 20 -9.55 -14.35 -2.68
CA ILE A 20 -10.63 -13.42 -3.04
C ILE A 20 -10.60 -13.12 -4.53
N VAL A 21 -9.44 -12.80 -5.09
CA VAL A 21 -9.31 -12.50 -6.53
C VAL A 21 -9.69 -13.71 -7.38
N TRP A 22 -9.20 -14.90 -7.03
CA TRP A 22 -9.51 -16.13 -7.76
C TRP A 22 -10.98 -16.54 -7.65
N LEU A 23 -11.62 -16.25 -6.51
CA LEU A 23 -13.02 -16.56 -6.24
C LEU A 23 -13.98 -15.49 -6.73
N TRP A 24 -13.51 -14.30 -7.11
CA TRP A 24 -14.36 -13.15 -7.43
C TRP A 24 -15.45 -13.46 -8.45
N ASP A 25 -15.08 -14.09 -9.57
CA ASP A 25 -16.02 -14.44 -10.64
C ASP A 25 -16.67 -15.82 -10.44
N LYS A 26 -16.20 -16.60 -9.46
CA LYS A 26 -16.71 -17.95 -9.16
C LYS A 26 -17.80 -17.93 -8.10
N ILE A 27 -17.79 -16.91 -7.25
CA ILE A 27 -18.62 -16.81 -6.07
C ILE A 27 -19.36 -15.47 -6.09
N ALA A 28 -20.64 -15.53 -6.46
CA ALA A 28 -21.49 -14.37 -6.59
C ALA A 28 -21.52 -13.51 -5.31
N TRP A 29 -21.61 -14.13 -4.12
CA TRP A 29 -21.74 -13.37 -2.87
C TRP A 29 -20.56 -12.43 -2.59
N ILE A 30 -19.33 -12.76 -3.00
CA ILE A 30 -18.16 -11.88 -2.79
C ILE A 30 -18.31 -10.62 -3.64
N LYS A 31 -18.59 -10.82 -4.93
CA LYS A 31 -18.79 -9.75 -5.90
C LYS A 31 -20.02 -8.91 -5.55
N ASP A 32 -21.16 -9.54 -5.34
CA ASP A 32 -22.44 -8.88 -5.06
C ASP A 32 -22.38 -8.07 -3.77
N THR A 33 -21.71 -8.57 -2.71
CA THR A 33 -21.53 -7.82 -1.47
C THR A 33 -20.66 -6.58 -1.69
N ALA A 34 -19.57 -6.70 -2.45
CA ALA A 34 -18.72 -5.57 -2.77
C ALA A 34 -19.47 -4.50 -3.57
N HIS A 35 -20.23 -4.90 -4.59
CA HIS A 35 -21.09 -4.00 -5.37
C HIS A 35 -22.18 -3.35 -4.53
N LEU A 36 -22.88 -4.12 -3.70
CA LEU A 36 -23.93 -3.61 -2.80
C LEU A 36 -23.42 -2.49 -1.86
N ILE A 37 -22.17 -2.59 -1.41
CA ILE A 37 -21.57 -1.58 -0.54
C ILE A 37 -21.00 -0.41 -1.36
N LEU A 38 -20.25 -0.70 -2.43
CA LEU A 38 -19.45 0.30 -3.13
C LEU A 38 -20.23 1.06 -4.21
N ASP A 39 -21.21 0.45 -4.87
CA ASP A 39 -22.03 1.13 -5.89
C ASP A 39 -22.77 2.36 -5.32
N PRO A 40 -23.53 2.28 -4.20
CA PRO A 40 -24.24 3.43 -3.66
C PRO A 40 -23.34 4.46 -2.96
N SER A 41 -22.07 4.15 -2.72
CA SER A 41 -21.11 5.08 -2.09
C SER A 41 -20.10 5.62 -3.09
N VAL A 42 -19.20 4.77 -3.57
CA VAL A 42 -18.08 5.14 -4.45
C VAL A 42 -18.57 5.25 -5.89
N GLY A 43 -19.50 4.40 -6.31
CA GLY A 43 -20.14 4.47 -7.62
C GLY A 43 -20.83 5.81 -7.85
N VAL A 44 -21.68 6.27 -6.92
CA VAL A 44 -22.37 7.57 -7.01
C VAL A 44 -21.39 8.74 -7.19
N VAL A 45 -20.24 8.71 -6.51
CA VAL A 45 -19.21 9.75 -6.62
C VAL A 45 -18.53 9.72 -8.00
N LEU A 46 -18.31 8.53 -8.57
CA LEU A 46 -17.77 8.38 -9.93
C LEU A 46 -18.80 8.76 -11.00
N ASP A 47 -20.06 8.39 -10.81
CA ASP A 47 -21.15 8.66 -11.76
C ASP A 47 -21.46 10.15 -11.88
N TRP A 48 -21.24 10.92 -10.82
CA TRP A 48 -21.38 12.38 -10.87
C TRP A 48 -20.39 13.00 -11.87
N ASN A 49 -19.12 12.61 -11.79
CA ASN A 49 -18.11 12.95 -12.77
C ASN A 49 -16.92 12.02 -12.59
N ILE A 50 -16.61 11.20 -13.59
CA ILE A 50 -15.60 10.15 -13.44
C ILE A 50 -14.23 10.73 -13.05
N THR A 51 -13.84 11.89 -13.61
CA THR A 51 -12.55 12.52 -13.32
C THR A 51 -12.48 13.07 -11.90
N TYR A 52 -13.43 13.94 -11.52
CA TYR A 52 -13.43 14.55 -10.19
C TYR A 52 -13.77 13.55 -9.09
N GLY A 53 -14.68 12.61 -9.37
CA GLY A 53 -15.00 11.51 -8.49
C GLY A 53 -13.78 10.65 -8.18
N MET A 54 -13.02 10.25 -9.21
CA MET A 54 -11.78 9.51 -9.03
C MET A 54 -10.76 10.28 -8.20
N LEU A 55 -10.62 11.60 -8.40
CA LEU A 55 -9.72 12.43 -7.59
C LEU A 55 -10.11 12.42 -6.11
N ILE A 56 -11.40 12.61 -5.81
CA ILE A 56 -11.92 12.58 -4.44
C ILE A 56 -11.66 11.21 -3.81
N ILE A 57 -11.96 10.14 -4.52
CA ILE A 57 -11.77 8.76 -4.03
C ILE A 57 -10.30 8.47 -3.75
N VAL A 58 -9.41 8.79 -4.69
CA VAL A 58 -7.96 8.60 -4.54
C VAL A 58 -7.42 9.42 -3.38
N PHE A 59 -7.91 10.65 -3.18
CA PHE A 59 -7.56 11.47 -2.03
C PHE A 59 -8.01 10.83 -0.71
N CYS A 60 -9.27 10.39 -0.62
CA CYS A 60 -9.82 9.71 0.56
C CYS A 60 -9.03 8.44 0.90
N ILE A 61 -8.72 7.61 -0.10
CA ILE A 61 -7.90 6.41 0.08
C ILE A 61 -6.51 6.80 0.57
N ALA A 62 -5.86 7.80 -0.05
CA ALA A 62 -4.54 8.26 0.39
C ALA A 62 -4.56 8.74 1.85
N VAL A 63 -5.63 9.42 2.30
CA VAL A 63 -5.83 9.80 3.71
C VAL A 63 -5.94 8.57 4.60
N VAL A 64 -6.86 7.65 4.30
CA VAL A 64 -7.07 6.42 5.10
C VAL A 64 -5.78 5.61 5.18
N MET A 65 -5.12 5.36 4.05
CA MET A 65 -3.88 4.59 3.98
C MET A 65 -2.75 5.27 4.80
N THR A 66 -2.63 6.60 4.72
CA THR A 66 -1.62 7.33 5.49
C THR A 66 -1.91 7.28 6.99
N LEU A 67 -3.18 7.38 7.40
CA LEU A 67 -3.58 7.27 8.80
C LEU A 67 -3.36 5.87 9.34
N VAL A 68 -3.75 4.83 8.60
CA VAL A 68 -3.50 3.44 8.99
C VAL A 68 -2.00 3.21 9.13
N GLN A 69 -1.18 3.65 8.17
CA GLN A 69 0.27 3.58 8.28
C GLN A 69 0.79 4.29 9.54
N LYS A 70 0.30 5.50 9.84
CA LYS A 70 0.70 6.27 11.01
C LYS A 70 0.46 5.52 12.32
N TYR A 71 -0.73 4.95 12.48
CA TYR A 71 -1.16 4.36 13.75
C TYR A 71 -0.77 2.89 13.91
N THR A 72 -0.50 2.18 12.82
CA THR A 72 -0.17 0.74 12.88
C THR A 72 1.33 0.45 12.79
N THR A 73 2.09 1.33 12.14
CA THR A 73 3.55 1.23 12.06
C THR A 73 4.20 1.94 13.24
N ASP A 74 5.15 1.27 13.89
CA ASP A 74 5.96 1.92 14.94
C ASP A 74 6.94 2.92 14.29
N GLN A 75 6.55 4.19 14.29
CA GLN A 75 7.25 5.26 13.57
C GLN A 75 8.64 5.55 14.15
N GLU A 76 8.79 5.45 15.47
CA GLU A 76 10.07 5.70 16.16
C GLU A 76 11.08 4.61 15.82
N GLU A 77 10.64 3.35 15.90
CA GLU A 77 11.46 2.19 15.55
C GLU A 77 11.87 2.21 14.07
N LEU A 78 10.92 2.53 13.17
CA LEU A 78 11.23 2.65 11.74
C LEU A 78 12.24 3.76 11.45
N LYS A 79 12.14 4.89 12.16
CA LYS A 79 13.10 5.99 12.04
C LYS A 79 14.48 5.60 12.55
N ARG A 80 14.57 4.86 13.65
CA ARG A 80 15.83 4.31 14.18
C ARG A 80 16.50 3.40 13.16
N ILE A 81 15.76 2.43 12.63
CA ILE A 81 16.30 1.47 11.63
C ILE A 81 16.78 2.18 10.38
N LYS A 82 16.02 3.15 9.85
CA LYS A 82 16.45 3.93 8.68
C LYS A 82 17.74 4.72 8.94
N LYS A 83 17.91 5.23 10.17
CA LYS A 83 19.14 5.91 10.58
C LYS A 83 20.32 4.94 10.62
N GLU A 84 20.16 3.79 11.28
CA GLU A 84 21.20 2.75 11.37
C GLU A 84 21.57 2.20 9.98
N GLN A 85 20.59 1.98 9.10
CA GLN A 85 20.82 1.59 7.71
C GLN A 85 21.64 2.63 6.94
N LYS A 86 21.39 3.92 7.17
CA LYS A 86 22.14 5.00 6.51
C LYS A 86 23.58 5.08 7.03
N GLU A 87 23.77 4.99 8.34
CA GLU A 87 25.10 4.95 8.97
C GLU A 87 25.90 3.75 8.45
N LEU A 88 25.29 2.57 8.41
CA LEU A 88 25.88 1.36 7.84
C LEU A 88 26.26 1.53 6.36
N GLN A 89 25.40 2.20 5.58
CA GLN A 89 25.68 2.49 4.18
C GLN A 89 26.86 3.45 3.99
N GLU A 90 27.03 4.41 4.90
CA GLU A 90 28.18 5.31 4.91
C GLU A 90 29.47 4.57 5.33
N GLU A 91 29.41 3.67 6.30
CA GLU A 91 30.54 2.81 6.68
C GLU A 91 30.99 1.91 5.54
N MET A 92 30.05 1.24 4.85
CA MET A 92 30.35 0.42 3.66
C MET A 92 31.08 1.21 2.58
N LYS A 93 30.79 2.51 2.42
CA LYS A 93 31.50 3.38 1.46
C LYS A 93 32.94 3.64 1.87
N LYS A 94 33.25 3.65 3.17
CA LYS A 94 34.60 3.88 3.72
C LYS A 94 35.47 2.63 3.70
N VAL A 95 34.88 1.44 3.82
CA VAL A 95 35.61 0.15 3.89
C VAL A 95 35.59 -0.64 2.58
N LYS A 96 35.34 0.01 1.44
CA LYS A 96 35.25 -0.65 0.11
C LYS A 96 36.48 -1.50 -0.24
N GLU A 97 37.65 -1.09 0.23
CA GLU A 97 38.93 -1.76 -0.04
C GLU A 97 39.22 -2.93 0.91
N HIS A 98 38.33 -3.21 1.87
CA HIS A 98 38.45 -4.30 2.83
C HIS A 98 37.30 -5.31 2.63
N PRO A 99 37.50 -6.35 1.79
CA PRO A 99 36.44 -7.30 1.43
C PRO A 99 35.79 -8.00 2.63
N GLU A 100 36.57 -8.37 3.64
CA GLU A 100 36.07 -9.05 4.84
C GLU A 100 35.15 -8.15 5.66
N LYS A 101 35.59 -6.91 5.97
CA LYS A 101 34.77 -5.92 6.69
C LYS A 101 33.54 -5.52 5.88
N LEU A 102 33.68 -5.38 4.56
CA LEU A 102 32.54 -5.10 3.68
C LEU A 102 31.49 -6.22 3.75
N MET A 103 31.92 -7.48 3.76
CA MET A 103 31.02 -8.64 3.88
C MET A 103 30.30 -8.68 5.23
N GLU A 104 30.97 -8.33 6.33
CA GLU A 104 30.33 -8.21 7.65
C GLU A 104 29.25 -7.12 7.68
N LEU A 105 29.55 -5.93 7.14
CA LEU A 105 28.58 -4.84 7.06
C LEU A 105 27.41 -5.20 6.14
N GLN A 106 27.63 -5.92 5.05
CA GLN A 106 26.55 -6.44 4.20
C GLN A 106 25.66 -7.44 4.96
N LYS A 107 26.24 -8.38 5.73
CA LYS A 107 25.46 -9.29 6.58
C LYS A 107 24.60 -8.52 7.57
N LYS A 108 25.15 -7.51 8.23
CA LYS A 108 24.41 -6.61 9.12
C LYS A 108 23.29 -5.86 8.39
N GLN A 109 23.50 -5.48 7.13
CA GLN A 109 22.46 -4.85 6.32
C GLN A 109 21.28 -5.81 6.07
N LEU A 110 21.56 -7.10 5.84
CA LEU A 110 20.53 -8.12 5.65
C LEU A 110 19.67 -8.34 6.90
N GLU A 111 20.24 -8.18 8.11
CA GLU A 111 19.49 -8.29 9.37
C GLU A 111 18.38 -7.24 9.49
N PHE A 112 18.53 -6.08 8.86
CA PHE A 112 17.48 -5.05 8.85
C PHE A 112 16.32 -5.37 7.92
N ILE A 113 16.47 -6.27 6.94
CA ILE A 113 15.40 -6.63 6.01
C ILE A 113 14.17 -7.17 6.74
N PRO A 114 14.27 -8.27 7.53
CA PRO A 114 13.10 -8.82 8.22
C PRO A 114 12.51 -7.84 9.24
N LEU A 115 13.34 -7.04 9.90
CA LEU A 115 12.90 -6.02 10.86
C LEU A 115 12.10 -4.91 10.19
N THR A 116 12.63 -4.36 9.08
CA THR A 116 11.96 -3.32 8.28
C THR A 116 10.65 -3.86 7.73
N PHE A 117 10.67 -5.04 7.11
CA PHE A 117 9.48 -5.67 6.55
C PHE A 117 8.41 -5.87 7.61
N LYS A 118 8.77 -6.37 8.80
CA LYS A 118 7.83 -6.57 9.91
C LYS A 118 7.15 -5.28 10.35
N LEU A 119 7.83 -4.14 10.29
CA LEU A 119 7.24 -2.85 10.64
C LEU A 119 6.35 -2.33 9.51
N THR A 120 6.83 -2.38 8.28
CA THR A 120 6.13 -1.81 7.12
C THR A 120 4.99 -2.69 6.61
N SER A 121 4.94 -3.96 6.98
CA SER A 121 3.85 -4.89 6.64
C SER A 121 2.65 -4.80 7.57
N ARG A 122 2.77 -4.19 8.76
CA ARG A 122 1.61 -4.05 9.67
C ARG A 122 0.43 -3.35 9.01
N PRO A 123 0.60 -2.19 8.34
CA PRO A 123 -0.52 -1.55 7.64
C PRO A 123 -1.14 -2.46 6.60
N ILE A 124 -0.33 -3.22 5.85
CA ILE A 124 -0.78 -4.15 4.80
C ILE A 124 -1.71 -5.22 5.37
N VAL A 125 -1.47 -5.71 6.59
CA VAL A 125 -2.36 -6.68 7.24
C VAL A 125 -3.76 -6.10 7.45
N TYR A 126 -3.86 -4.81 7.77
CA TYR A 126 -5.15 -4.14 7.97
C TYR A 126 -5.81 -3.72 6.66
N THR A 127 -5.02 -3.29 5.67
CA THR A 127 -5.55 -2.68 4.45
C THR A 127 -5.61 -3.65 3.27
N GLY A 128 -4.89 -4.77 3.29
CA GLY A 128 -4.71 -5.65 2.13
C GLY A 128 -6.03 -6.18 1.58
N ILE A 129 -6.86 -6.80 2.43
CA ILE A 129 -8.16 -7.35 2.00
C ILE A 129 -9.11 -6.23 1.52
N PRO A 130 -9.36 -5.16 2.31
CA PRO A 130 -10.22 -4.06 1.84
C PRO A 130 -9.73 -3.43 0.53
N LEU A 131 -8.42 -3.22 0.40
CA LEU A 131 -7.83 -2.61 -0.80
C LEU A 131 -8.02 -3.51 -2.02
N ILE A 132 -7.84 -4.82 -1.89
CA ILE A 132 -7.99 -5.77 -3.00
C ILE A 132 -9.46 -5.89 -3.45
N LEU A 133 -10.41 -5.98 -2.51
CA LEU A 133 -11.83 -5.95 -2.83
C LEU A 133 -12.20 -4.67 -3.58
N PHE A 134 -11.71 -3.54 -3.09
CA PHE A 134 -11.94 -2.24 -3.67
C PHE A 134 -11.33 -2.12 -5.09
N PHE A 135 -10.11 -2.61 -5.30
CA PHE A 135 -9.47 -2.64 -6.61
C PHE A 135 -10.19 -3.56 -7.60
N ARG A 136 -10.70 -4.70 -7.14
CA ARG A 136 -11.43 -5.64 -7.98
C ARG A 136 -12.77 -5.08 -8.42
N TRP A 137 -13.46 -4.36 -7.53
CA TRP A 137 -14.65 -3.57 -7.87
C TRP A 137 -14.32 -2.44 -8.83
N PHE A 138 -13.22 -1.70 -8.62
CA PHE A 138 -12.80 -0.64 -9.54
C PHE A 138 -12.56 -1.15 -10.96
N HIS A 139 -11.94 -2.32 -11.06
CA HIS A 139 -11.76 -3.00 -12.34
C HIS A 139 -13.12 -3.29 -13.01
N ASP A 140 -14.09 -3.81 -12.26
CA ASP A 140 -15.44 -4.07 -12.78
C ASP A 140 -16.14 -2.77 -13.22
N TYR A 141 -16.09 -1.70 -12.40
CA TYR A 141 -16.65 -0.39 -12.75
C TYR A 141 -16.06 0.16 -14.05
N PHE A 142 -14.73 0.23 -14.17
CA PHE A 142 -14.09 0.77 -15.37
C PHE A 142 -14.15 -0.16 -16.58
N SER A 143 -14.38 -1.48 -16.39
CA SER A 143 -14.62 -2.40 -17.50
C SER A 143 -15.93 -2.11 -18.24
N ALA A 144 -16.89 -1.44 -17.59
CA ALA A 144 -18.10 -0.92 -18.23
C ALA A 144 -17.82 0.29 -19.15
N PHE A 145 -16.66 0.93 -19.00
CA PHE A 145 -16.25 2.11 -19.77
C PHE A 145 -14.84 1.91 -20.39
N PRO A 146 -14.65 0.92 -21.28
CA PRO A 146 -13.33 0.51 -21.76
C PRO A 146 -12.57 1.61 -22.53
N ASP A 147 -13.30 2.51 -23.18
CA ASP A 147 -12.71 3.61 -23.96
C ASP A 147 -12.43 4.87 -23.12
N PHE A 148 -12.90 4.91 -21.87
CA PHE A 148 -12.71 6.09 -21.02
C PHE A 148 -11.23 6.24 -20.64
N LYS A 149 -10.69 7.43 -20.93
CA LYS A 149 -9.32 7.80 -20.57
C LYS A 149 -9.32 9.13 -19.85
N PHE A 150 -8.71 9.14 -18.67
CA PHE A 150 -8.43 10.37 -17.95
C PHE A 150 -7.47 11.22 -18.77
N PHE A 151 -7.82 12.51 -18.94
CA PHE A 151 -7.07 13.45 -19.77
C PHE A 151 -6.82 12.96 -21.21
N GLY A 152 -7.64 12.04 -21.72
CA GLY A 152 -7.55 11.52 -23.09
C GLY A 152 -6.52 10.42 -23.34
N PHE A 153 -5.64 10.09 -22.37
CA PHE A 153 -4.61 9.05 -22.56
C PHE A 153 -4.35 8.15 -21.35
N LEU A 154 -4.74 8.53 -20.14
CA LEU A 154 -4.45 7.77 -18.92
C LEU A 154 -5.57 6.79 -18.58
N GLY A 155 -5.22 5.52 -18.40
CA GLY A 155 -6.12 4.54 -17.79
C GLY A 155 -6.32 4.79 -16.29
N TRP A 156 -7.40 4.23 -15.73
CA TRP A 156 -7.76 4.41 -14.32
C TRP A 156 -6.65 3.97 -13.35
N LEU A 157 -5.94 2.88 -13.66
CA LEU A 157 -4.88 2.36 -12.80
C LEU A 157 -3.71 3.36 -12.70
N TRP A 158 -3.28 3.91 -13.83
CA TRP A 158 -2.21 4.91 -13.85
C TRP A 158 -2.63 6.21 -13.17
N PHE A 159 -3.87 6.64 -13.42
CA PHE A 159 -4.44 7.79 -12.74
C PHE A 159 -4.42 7.60 -11.22
N TYR A 160 -4.91 6.45 -10.73
CA TYR A 160 -4.87 6.08 -9.32
C TYR A 160 -3.45 6.15 -8.76
N LEU A 161 -2.47 5.50 -9.41
CA LEU A 161 -1.10 5.40 -8.90
C LEU A 161 -0.43 6.78 -8.80
N ILE A 162 -0.53 7.59 -9.85
CA ILE A 162 0.09 8.93 -9.89
C ILE A 162 -0.49 9.82 -8.79
N PHE A 163 -1.82 9.93 -8.71
CA PHE A 163 -2.45 10.79 -7.72
C PHE A 163 -2.31 10.26 -6.29
N THR A 164 -2.30 8.94 -6.09
CA THR A 164 -2.00 8.36 -4.77
C THR A 164 -0.59 8.71 -4.32
N ILE A 165 0.42 8.63 -5.20
CA ILE A 165 1.80 9.02 -4.86
C ILE A 165 1.86 10.52 -4.53
N LEU A 166 1.20 11.36 -5.32
CA LEU A 166 1.14 12.80 -5.12
C LEU A 166 0.51 13.14 -3.76
N PHE A 167 -0.71 12.68 -3.51
CA PHE A 167 -1.43 12.94 -2.26
C PHE A 167 -0.73 12.33 -1.05
N SER A 168 -0.28 11.08 -1.15
CA SER A 168 0.41 10.44 -0.02
C SER A 168 1.72 11.15 0.33
N THR A 169 2.42 11.76 -0.62
CA THR A 169 3.62 12.55 -0.34
C THR A 169 3.29 13.83 0.43
N ILE A 170 2.18 14.49 0.08
CA ILE A 170 1.70 15.68 0.80
C ILE A 170 1.21 15.29 2.20
N LEU A 171 0.37 14.26 2.30
CA LEU A 171 -0.24 13.79 3.54
C LEU A 171 0.79 13.24 4.52
N ARG A 172 1.83 12.53 4.07
CA ARG A 172 2.92 12.07 4.95
C ARG A 172 3.63 13.24 5.62
N LYS A 173 3.85 14.35 4.90
CA LYS A 173 4.44 15.57 5.46
C LYS A 173 3.50 16.20 6.50
N TRP A 174 2.22 16.36 6.17
CA TRP A 174 1.23 16.94 7.09
C TRP A 174 1.01 16.11 8.34
N PHE A 175 0.88 14.79 8.20
CA PHE A 175 0.64 13.89 9.33
C PHE A 175 1.92 13.43 10.05
N LYS A 176 3.10 13.89 9.61
CA LYS A 176 4.41 13.53 10.16
C LYS A 176 4.65 12.01 10.20
N VAL A 177 4.34 11.34 9.08
CA VAL A 177 4.57 9.90 8.89
C VAL A 177 5.92 9.73 8.20
N HIS A 178 6.77 8.85 8.75
CA HIS A 178 8.18 8.69 8.38
C HIS A 178 8.48 7.41 7.60
#